data_AF-A0A164RD38-F1
#
_entry.id   AF-A0A164RD38-F1
#
_cell.length_a   1.000
_cell.length_b   1.000
_cell.length_c   1.000
_cell.angle_alpha   90.00
_cell.angle_beta   90.00
_cell.angle_gamma   90.00
#
_symmetry.space_group_name_H-M   'P 1'
#
loop_
_entity.id
_entity.type
_entity.pdbx_description
1 polymer ?
#
loop_
_entity_poly.entity_id
_entity_poly.type
_entity_poly.pdbx_seq_one_letter_code
_entity_poly.pdbx_strand_id
1 'polypeptide(L)'
;MEPFEVRAHLTAGLAHAAPWATSLDGLLAAELWADAKAMARDHGEFLEAVGPGTVPRDLDLPLTRCTLAGGDDWHWNATCAYPEDRSDVPEIHYWSGRPDHRALEQLARYRPAVISDRQGRYRARQMPLLLTSTRTVVWRGVGDTDVVRTILAGVDAIGKKRSQGEGQVLKWEVNPLDSDAWTAGHLHPNGHLGRLCPPKCLQATPNVLTGGLGRGAIRPPHMHPFRMRDVHMPWVPH
;
A
#
# COMPACT_ATOMS: atom_id res chain seq x y z
N MET A 1 5.35 19.42 -12.91
CA MET A 1 4.74 18.75 -11.74
C MET A 1 3.42 19.41 -11.47
N GLU A 2 2.34 18.64 -11.49
CA GLU A 2 0.97 19.14 -11.36
C GLU A 2 0.14 18.21 -10.45
N PRO A 3 -0.93 18.72 -9.82
CA PRO A 3 -1.93 17.90 -9.15
C PRO A 3 -2.64 16.95 -10.11
N PHE A 4 -2.84 15.71 -9.68
CA PHE A 4 -3.49 14.68 -10.49
C PHE A 4 -4.33 13.72 -9.64
N GLU A 5 -5.23 13.01 -10.32
CA GLU A 5 -5.95 11.86 -9.80
C GLU A 5 -5.58 10.60 -10.60
N VAL A 6 -5.30 9.51 -9.88
CA VAL A 6 -5.09 8.17 -10.43
C VAL A 6 -6.29 7.33 -10.07
N ARG A 7 -6.78 6.55 -11.02
CA ARG A 7 -7.92 5.64 -10.85
C ARG A 7 -7.53 4.25 -11.36
N ALA A 8 -7.77 3.24 -10.53
CA ALA A 8 -7.71 1.83 -10.95
C ALA A 8 -9.12 1.27 -11.02
N HIS A 9 -9.45 0.70 -12.17
CA HIS A 9 -10.65 -0.10 -12.37
C HIS A 9 -10.29 -1.55 -12.05
N LEU A 10 -11.03 -2.20 -11.16
CA LEU A 10 -10.72 -3.54 -10.64
C LEU A 10 -11.70 -4.58 -11.18
N THR A 11 -11.24 -5.83 -11.34
CA THR A 11 -12.13 -6.96 -11.68
C THR A 11 -13.12 -7.27 -10.55
N ALA A 12 -12.67 -7.09 -9.31
CA ALA A 12 -13.36 -7.43 -8.08
C ALA A 12 -12.93 -6.46 -6.96
N GLY A 13 -13.36 -6.72 -5.73
CA GLY A 13 -12.98 -5.93 -4.56
C GLY A 13 -11.48 -5.92 -4.25
N LEU A 14 -11.13 -5.09 -3.27
CA LEU A 14 -9.76 -4.94 -2.79
C LEU A 14 -9.58 -5.61 -1.42
N ALA A 15 -8.72 -6.61 -1.36
CA ALA A 15 -8.23 -7.15 -0.10
C ALA A 15 -7.16 -6.24 0.51
N HIS A 16 -7.41 -5.67 1.69
CA HIS A 16 -6.40 -4.95 2.47
C HIS A 16 -6.47 -5.36 3.95
N ALA A 17 -5.37 -5.15 4.68
CA ALA A 17 -5.30 -5.58 6.10
C ALA A 17 -5.00 -4.46 7.09
N ALA A 18 -4.65 -3.27 6.59
CA ALA A 18 -4.59 -2.08 7.41
C ALA A 18 -5.94 -1.35 7.26
N PRO A 19 -6.34 -0.49 8.20
CA PRO A 19 -7.58 0.25 8.05
C PRO A 19 -7.53 1.28 6.90
N TRP A 20 -6.34 1.51 6.32
CA TRP A 20 -6.12 2.22 5.07
C TRP A 20 -5.66 1.28 3.95
N ALA A 21 -6.02 1.63 2.71
CA ALA A 21 -5.57 0.93 1.52
C ALA A 21 -4.15 1.34 1.11
N THR A 22 -3.59 0.65 0.10
CA THR A 22 -2.24 0.87 -0.42
C THR A 22 -1.99 2.34 -0.77
N SER A 23 -0.86 2.90 -0.35
CA SER A 23 -0.46 4.26 -0.73
C SER A 23 0.13 4.31 -2.13
N LEU A 24 -0.12 5.41 -2.86
CA LEU A 24 0.37 5.56 -4.24
C LEU A 24 1.90 5.61 -4.28
N ASP A 25 2.54 6.35 -3.37
CA ASP A 25 3.99 6.37 -3.25
C ASP A 25 4.59 4.99 -2.92
N GLY A 26 3.89 4.21 -2.09
CA GLY A 26 4.25 2.83 -1.77
C GLY A 26 4.11 1.89 -2.96
N LEU A 27 3.08 2.10 -3.79
CA LEU A 27 2.86 1.34 -5.01
C LEU A 27 3.96 1.63 -6.04
N LEU A 28 4.22 2.91 -6.33
CA LEU A 28 5.27 3.31 -7.28
C LEU A 28 6.66 2.85 -6.82
N ALA A 29 6.96 2.99 -5.52
CA ALA A 29 8.22 2.50 -4.95
C ALA A 29 8.37 0.97 -5.07
N ALA A 30 7.27 0.22 -4.93
CA ALA A 30 7.30 -1.23 -5.04
C ALA A 30 7.62 -1.68 -6.47
N GLU A 31 7.06 -1.02 -7.48
CA GLU A 31 7.36 -1.31 -8.89
C GLU A 31 8.78 -0.93 -9.28
N LEU A 32 9.24 0.28 -8.93
CA LEU A 32 10.64 0.66 -9.17
C LEU A 32 11.64 -0.31 -8.51
N TRP A 33 11.30 -0.83 -7.33
CA TRP A 33 12.10 -1.86 -6.67
C TRP A 33 11.98 -3.23 -7.35
N ALA A 34 10.83 -3.57 -7.94
CA ALA A 34 10.65 -4.78 -8.71
C ALA A 34 11.51 -4.76 -9.98
N ASP A 35 11.51 -3.65 -10.72
CA ASP A 35 12.34 -3.42 -11.90
C ASP A 35 13.83 -3.49 -11.55
N ALA A 36 14.26 -2.79 -10.50
CA ALA A 36 15.66 -2.83 -10.06
C ALA A 36 16.12 -4.25 -9.72
N LYS A 37 15.27 -5.07 -9.08
CA LYS A 37 15.58 -6.48 -8.81
C LYS A 37 15.64 -7.32 -10.09
N ALA A 38 14.75 -7.06 -11.06
CA ALA A 38 14.77 -7.76 -12.33
C ALA A 38 16.07 -7.47 -13.10
N MET A 39 16.43 -6.18 -13.22
CA MET A 39 17.69 -5.75 -13.85
C MET A 39 18.92 -6.34 -13.16
N ALA A 40 18.97 -6.33 -11.82
CA ALA A 40 20.08 -6.95 -11.09
C ALA A 40 20.20 -8.44 -11.39
N ARG A 41 19.07 -9.16 -11.43
CA ARG A 41 19.04 -10.60 -11.77
C ARG A 41 19.53 -10.86 -13.19
N ASP A 42 19.17 -10.01 -14.15
CA ASP A 42 19.63 -10.13 -15.54
C ASP A 42 21.14 -9.95 -15.67
N HIS A 43 21.76 -9.20 -14.75
CA HIS A 43 23.21 -9.07 -14.62
C HIS A 43 23.87 -10.12 -13.70
N GLY A 44 23.11 -11.08 -13.18
CA GLY A 44 23.62 -12.09 -12.24
C GLY A 44 23.88 -11.57 -10.82
N GLU A 45 23.37 -10.39 -10.49
CA GLU A 45 23.47 -9.76 -9.17
C GLU A 45 22.20 -10.02 -8.34
N PHE A 46 22.33 -9.89 -7.02
CA PHE A 46 21.20 -10.00 -6.10
C PHE A 46 21.13 -8.76 -5.20
N LEU A 47 20.02 -8.02 -5.30
CA LEU A 47 19.74 -6.91 -4.39
C LEU A 47 19.20 -7.46 -3.07
N GLU A 48 19.99 -7.29 -2.00
CA GLU A 48 19.55 -7.63 -0.66
C GLU A 48 18.42 -6.69 -0.20
N ALA A 49 17.47 -7.26 0.55
CA ALA A 49 16.46 -6.46 1.22
C ALA A 49 17.12 -5.62 2.32
N VAL A 50 16.72 -4.35 2.43
CA VAL A 50 17.24 -3.46 3.48
C VAL A 50 16.93 -4.05 4.86
N GLY A 51 17.98 -4.32 5.63
CA GLY A 51 17.86 -4.86 6.98
C GLY A 51 17.31 -3.83 7.96
N PRO A 52 16.69 -4.26 9.07
CA PRO A 52 15.99 -3.37 10.00
C PRO A 52 16.89 -2.33 10.70
N GLY A 53 18.21 -2.59 10.75
CA GLY A 53 19.21 -1.69 11.33
C GLY A 53 19.81 -0.68 10.36
N THR A 54 19.42 -0.71 9.08
CA THR A 54 19.96 0.17 8.04
C THR A 54 18.93 1.20 7.64
N VAL A 55 19.33 2.46 7.51
CA VAL A 55 18.46 3.52 7.01
C VAL A 55 18.19 3.24 5.52
N PRO A 56 16.92 3.03 5.10
CA PRO A 56 16.62 2.80 3.69
C PRO A 56 16.93 4.05 2.86
N ARG A 57 17.49 3.84 1.67
CA ARG A 57 17.62 4.90 0.66
C ARG A 57 16.22 5.37 0.25
N ASP A 58 16.08 6.69 0.05
CA ASP A 58 14.90 7.27 -0.57
C ASP A 58 14.95 7.02 -2.09
N LEU A 59 13.90 6.39 -2.64
CA LEU A 59 13.74 6.23 -4.09
C LEU A 59 13.23 7.53 -4.69
N ASP A 60 13.76 7.94 -5.84
CA ASP A 60 13.28 9.13 -6.55
C ASP A 60 11.99 8.81 -7.29
N LEU A 61 10.86 9.08 -6.63
CA LEU A 61 9.53 8.88 -7.21
C LEU A 61 9.14 10.05 -8.12
N PRO A 62 8.28 9.84 -9.13
CA PRO A 62 7.72 10.92 -9.97
C PRO A 62 6.65 11.74 -9.24
N LEU A 63 6.86 11.98 -7.95
CA LEU A 63 5.98 12.73 -7.07
C LEU A 63 6.76 13.93 -6.53
N THR A 64 6.06 14.98 -6.12
CA THR A 64 6.67 16.09 -5.39
C THR A 64 6.77 15.73 -3.91
N ARG A 65 7.71 16.34 -3.19
CA ARG A 65 7.85 16.17 -1.73
C ARG A 65 7.08 17.27 -1.00
N CYS A 66 6.31 16.90 0.02
CA CYS A 66 5.86 17.81 1.06
C CYS A 66 6.98 18.00 2.09
N THR A 67 7.40 19.24 2.30
CA THR A 67 8.47 19.60 3.25
C THR A 67 7.96 20.44 4.42
N LEU A 68 6.64 20.60 4.58
CA LEU A 68 6.02 21.46 5.59
C LEU A 68 6.42 21.09 7.03
N ALA A 69 6.63 19.81 7.32
CA ALA A 69 7.07 19.36 8.64
C ALA A 69 8.55 19.69 8.94
N GLY A 70 9.34 19.96 7.89
CA GLY A 70 10.78 20.23 7.95
C GLY A 70 11.64 18.99 8.23
N GLY A 71 12.96 19.14 8.05
CA GLY A 71 13.95 18.11 8.37
C GLY A 71 13.70 16.78 7.66
N ASP A 72 13.77 15.68 8.42
CA ASP A 72 13.56 14.32 7.92
C ASP A 72 12.08 13.88 7.91
N ASP A 73 11.14 14.77 8.25
CA ASP A 73 9.71 14.48 8.31
C ASP A 73 8.97 14.79 6.99
N TRP A 74 9.71 14.89 5.89
CA TRP A 74 9.13 15.03 4.56
C TRP A 74 8.49 13.73 4.06
N HIS A 75 7.51 13.88 3.16
CA HIS A 75 6.84 12.74 2.52
C HIS A 75 6.46 13.07 1.06
N TRP A 76 6.20 12.06 0.23
CA TRP A 76 5.75 12.26 -1.16
C TRP A 76 4.30 12.72 -1.19
N ASN A 77 3.92 13.76 -1.94
CA ASN A 77 2.55 14.24 -2.12
C ASN A 77 1.69 13.21 -2.87
N ALA A 78 1.03 12.35 -2.10
CA ALA A 78 0.26 11.19 -2.56
C ALA A 78 -0.62 10.67 -1.43
N THR A 79 -1.86 10.28 -1.76
CA THR A 79 -2.79 9.66 -0.81
C THR A 79 -2.65 8.14 -0.77
N CYS A 80 -3.33 7.52 0.19
CA CYS A 80 -3.78 6.14 0.17
C CYS A 80 -4.88 5.92 -0.87
N ALA A 81 -5.20 4.65 -1.16
CA ALA A 81 -6.32 4.34 -2.04
C ALA A 81 -7.64 4.67 -1.34
N TYR A 82 -8.56 5.26 -2.09
CA TYR A 82 -9.91 5.56 -1.67
C TYR A 82 -10.89 4.76 -2.53
N PRO A 83 -11.69 3.85 -1.95
CA PRO A 83 -12.73 3.15 -2.69
C PRO A 83 -13.88 4.13 -3.02
N GLU A 84 -14.18 4.29 -4.30
CA GLU A 84 -15.23 5.23 -4.75
C GLU A 84 -16.64 4.68 -4.49
N ASP A 85 -16.87 3.42 -4.88
CA ASP A 85 -18.18 2.74 -4.76
C ASP A 85 -18.14 1.66 -3.68
N ARG A 86 -17.75 2.06 -2.47
CA ARG A 86 -17.63 1.12 -1.35
C ARG A 86 -19.00 0.61 -0.90
N SER A 87 -19.16 -0.71 -0.82
CA SER A 87 -20.24 -1.34 -0.04
C SER A 87 -19.96 -1.22 1.47
N ASP A 88 -20.96 -0.82 2.26
CA ASP A 88 -20.84 -0.73 3.73
C ASP A 88 -20.70 -2.11 4.40
N VAL A 89 -21.13 -3.17 3.71
CA VAL A 89 -20.94 -4.55 4.17
C VAL A 89 -19.67 -5.10 3.53
N PRO A 90 -18.64 -5.48 4.32
CA PRO A 90 -17.45 -6.12 3.79
C PRO A 90 -17.80 -7.51 3.27
N GLU A 91 -17.23 -7.87 2.13
CA GLU A 91 -17.31 -9.23 1.61
C GLU A 91 -16.29 -10.10 2.34
N ILE A 92 -16.70 -11.30 2.78
CA ILE A 92 -15.84 -12.18 3.57
C ILE A 92 -15.48 -13.38 2.70
N HIS A 93 -14.25 -13.37 2.18
CA HIS A 93 -13.65 -14.55 1.58
C HIS A 93 -12.94 -15.37 2.66
N TYR A 94 -12.71 -16.65 2.37
CA TYR A 94 -11.94 -17.53 3.26
C TYR A 94 -10.78 -18.11 2.49
N TRP A 95 -9.58 -18.01 3.07
CA TRP A 95 -8.44 -18.77 2.59
C TRP A 95 -8.15 -19.91 3.56
N SER A 96 -7.77 -21.06 3.00
CA SER A 96 -7.32 -22.19 3.79
C SER A 96 -5.80 -22.33 3.69
N GLY A 97 -5.16 -22.55 4.83
CA GLY A 97 -3.76 -22.92 4.92
C GLY A 97 -3.68 -24.35 5.42
N ARG A 98 -3.13 -25.26 4.61
CA ARG A 98 -2.84 -26.63 5.00
C ARG A 98 -1.33 -26.84 5.03
N PRO A 99 -0.81 -27.66 5.95
CA PRO A 99 0.57 -28.09 5.87
C PRO A 99 0.80 -28.80 4.54
N ASP A 100 1.89 -28.46 3.85
CA ASP A 100 2.38 -29.31 2.77
C ASP A 100 3.10 -30.49 3.43
N HIS A 101 2.40 -31.63 3.50
CA HIS A 101 2.93 -32.85 4.12
C HIS A 101 4.22 -33.27 3.43
N ARG A 102 4.29 -33.22 2.10
CA ARG A 102 5.46 -33.62 1.31
C ARG A 102 6.66 -32.71 1.58
N ALA A 103 6.46 -31.40 1.62
CA ALA A 103 7.53 -30.47 1.97
C ALA A 103 8.04 -30.68 3.41
N LEU A 104 7.13 -30.97 4.35
CA LEU A 104 7.51 -31.33 5.72
C LEU A 104 8.31 -32.64 5.76
N GLU A 105 8.03 -33.60 4.88
CA GLU A 105 8.82 -34.83 4.81
C GLU A 105 10.27 -34.58 4.39
N GLN A 106 10.47 -33.66 3.46
CA GLN A 106 11.77 -33.41 2.86
C GLN A 106 12.62 -32.43 3.67
N LEU A 107 12.00 -31.48 4.37
CA LEU A 107 12.70 -30.34 4.98
C LEU A 107 12.79 -30.41 6.50
N ALA A 108 11.91 -31.16 7.18
CA ALA A 108 11.90 -31.19 8.64
C ALA A 108 12.99 -32.13 9.18
N ARG A 109 13.94 -31.60 9.97
CA ARG A 109 14.96 -32.39 10.68
C ARG A 109 14.34 -33.37 11.69
N TYR A 110 13.23 -32.99 12.30
CA TYR A 110 12.45 -33.83 13.22
C TYR A 110 10.97 -33.60 12.95
N ARG A 111 10.22 -34.69 12.81
CA ARG A 111 8.76 -34.64 12.65
C ARG A 111 8.07 -35.70 13.51
N PRO A 112 6.85 -35.43 14.01
CA PRO A 112 6.02 -36.48 14.60
C PRO A 112 5.68 -37.55 13.55
N ALA A 113 5.47 -38.79 13.99
CA ALA A 113 5.02 -39.88 13.11
C ALA A 113 3.65 -39.56 12.45
N VAL A 114 2.80 -38.81 13.15
CA VAL A 114 1.50 -38.36 12.65
C VAL A 114 1.42 -36.84 12.70
N ILE A 115 1.19 -36.22 11.55
CA ILE A 115 0.93 -34.78 11.43
C ILE A 115 -0.59 -34.60 11.37
N SER A 116 -1.16 -33.96 12.39
CA SER A 116 -2.61 -33.70 12.45
C SER A 116 -2.96 -32.35 11.86
N ASP A 117 -3.75 -32.35 10.80
CA ASP A 117 -4.35 -31.14 10.22
C ASP A 117 -5.52 -30.61 11.05
N ARG A 118 -6.01 -31.36 12.05
CA ARG A 118 -7.14 -30.95 12.90
C ARG A 118 -6.71 -30.17 14.13
N GLN A 119 -5.56 -30.48 14.71
CA GLN A 119 -5.15 -29.93 16.01
C GLN A 119 -3.63 -29.77 16.13
N GLY A 120 -3.20 -28.93 17.08
CA GLY A 120 -1.79 -28.69 17.35
C GLY A 120 -1.11 -27.79 16.30
N ARG A 121 0.23 -27.85 16.28
CA ARG A 121 1.09 -26.93 15.52
C ARG A 121 0.81 -26.92 14.02
N TYR A 122 0.42 -28.06 13.45
CA TYR A 122 0.17 -28.25 12.02
C TYR A 122 -1.31 -28.18 11.67
N ARG A 123 -2.17 -27.68 12.57
CA ARG A 123 -3.59 -27.54 12.29
C ARG A 123 -3.82 -26.69 11.03
N ALA A 124 -4.59 -27.24 10.09
CA ALA A 124 -5.11 -26.52 8.96
C ALA A 124 -5.99 -25.37 9.43
N ARG A 125 -5.76 -24.19 8.87
CA ARG A 125 -6.48 -22.97 9.23
C ARG A 125 -7.43 -22.59 8.11
N GLN A 126 -8.63 -22.19 8.48
CA GLN A 126 -9.49 -21.37 7.63
C GLN A 126 -9.50 -19.99 8.25
N MET A 127 -9.06 -19.00 7.48
CA MET A 127 -8.89 -17.64 7.95
C MET A 127 -9.79 -16.73 7.12
N PRO A 128 -10.63 -15.91 7.76
CA PRO A 128 -11.41 -14.92 7.05
C PRO A 128 -10.48 -13.88 6.43
N LEU A 129 -10.86 -13.42 5.25
CA LEU A 129 -10.27 -12.31 4.52
C LEU A 129 -11.39 -11.32 4.26
N LEU A 130 -11.35 -10.20 4.97
CA LEU A 130 -12.27 -9.10 4.74
C LEU A 130 -11.85 -8.36 3.47
N LEU A 131 -12.79 -8.21 2.55
CA LEU A 131 -12.64 -7.51 1.29
C LEU A 131 -13.47 -6.24 1.32
N THR A 132 -12.86 -5.15 0.91
CA THR A 132 -13.58 -3.95 0.56
C THR A 132 -14.13 -4.14 -0.85
N SER A 133 -15.42 -4.42 -0.96
CA SER A 133 -16.08 -4.54 -2.25
C SER A 133 -16.18 -3.15 -2.89
N THR A 134 -15.42 -2.95 -3.97
CA THR A 134 -15.42 -1.75 -4.81
C THR A 134 -14.94 -2.14 -6.20
N ARG A 135 -15.44 -1.46 -7.24
CA ARG A 135 -14.95 -1.61 -8.62
C ARG A 135 -13.85 -0.61 -8.95
N THR A 136 -13.75 0.45 -8.16
CA THR A 136 -12.88 1.58 -8.46
C THR A 136 -12.20 2.04 -7.18
N VAL A 137 -10.90 2.25 -7.29
CA VAL A 137 -10.11 2.92 -6.25
C VAL A 137 -9.37 4.10 -6.85
N VAL A 138 -9.30 5.18 -6.08
CA VAL A 138 -8.67 6.43 -6.51
C VAL A 138 -7.58 6.86 -5.54
N TRP A 139 -6.57 7.51 -6.10
CA TRP A 139 -5.51 8.19 -5.37
C TRP A 139 -5.39 9.59 -5.93
N ARG A 140 -4.95 10.52 -5.08
CA ARG A 140 -4.53 11.84 -5.51
C ARG A 140 -3.06 12.03 -5.22
N GLY A 141 -2.43 12.90 -5.99
CA GLY A 141 -1.02 13.24 -5.80
C GLY A 141 -0.63 14.49 -6.56
N VAL A 142 0.64 14.83 -6.44
CA VAL A 142 1.23 15.96 -7.17
C VAL A 142 2.56 15.50 -7.74
N GLY A 143 2.71 15.52 -9.06
CA GLY A 143 3.85 14.86 -9.70
C GLY A 143 3.90 14.98 -11.22
N ASP A 144 4.64 14.05 -11.83
CA ASP A 144 4.76 13.88 -13.27
C ASP A 144 3.79 12.78 -13.71
N THR A 145 2.71 13.18 -14.37
CA THR A 145 1.60 12.29 -14.74
C THR A 145 1.99 11.25 -15.79
N ASP A 146 2.93 11.57 -16.69
CA ASP A 146 3.38 10.67 -17.74
C ASP A 146 4.29 9.56 -17.18
N VAL A 147 5.21 9.92 -16.28
CA VAL A 147 6.06 8.93 -15.60
C VAL A 147 5.22 8.07 -14.65
N VAL A 148 4.28 8.65 -13.91
CA VAL A 148 3.34 7.89 -13.07
C VAL A 148 2.53 6.90 -13.91
N ARG A 149 1.97 7.33 -15.05
CA ARG A 149 1.22 6.44 -15.96
C ARG A 149 2.08 5.29 -16.46
N THR A 150 3.33 5.56 -16.81
CA THR A 150 4.27 4.55 -17.31
C THR A 150 4.56 3.48 -16.26
N ILE A 151 4.82 3.88 -15.01
CA ILE A 151 5.06 2.92 -13.92
C ILE A 151 3.80 2.10 -13.62
N LEU A 152 2.64 2.75 -13.54
CA LEU A 152 1.37 2.07 -13.23
C LEU A 152 0.93 1.09 -14.31
N ALA A 153 1.35 1.29 -15.57
CA ALA A 153 1.07 0.34 -16.64
C ALA A 153 1.66 -1.06 -16.41
N GLY A 154 2.70 -1.18 -15.56
CA GLY A 154 3.25 -2.48 -15.13
C GLY A 154 2.54 -3.12 -13.93
N VAL A 155 1.53 -2.45 -13.34
CA VAL A 155 0.83 -2.93 -12.15
C VAL A 155 -0.46 -3.65 -12.54
N ASP A 156 -0.41 -4.97 -12.58
CA ASP A 156 -1.59 -5.80 -12.89
C ASP A 156 -2.49 -6.08 -11.67
N ALA A 157 -1.97 -5.96 -10.45
CA ALA A 157 -2.74 -6.24 -9.25
C ALA A 157 -2.22 -5.49 -8.01
N ILE A 158 -3.17 -5.00 -7.20
CA ILE A 158 -2.93 -4.24 -5.98
C ILE A 158 -3.50 -4.94 -4.74
N GLY A 159 -2.98 -4.59 -3.56
CA GLY A 159 -3.47 -5.14 -2.29
C GLY A 159 -2.92 -6.52 -1.94
N LYS A 160 -3.66 -7.26 -1.11
CA LYS A 160 -3.27 -8.59 -0.61
C LYS A 160 -3.88 -9.70 -1.46
N LYS A 161 -3.29 -10.91 -1.36
CA LYS A 161 -3.81 -12.13 -1.99
C LYS A 161 -4.00 -12.02 -3.52
N ARG A 162 -3.16 -11.22 -4.18
CA ARG A 162 -3.15 -11.03 -5.65
C ARG A 162 -3.10 -12.33 -6.44
N SER A 163 -2.35 -13.33 -5.96
CA SER A 163 -2.28 -14.66 -6.58
C SER A 163 -3.57 -15.50 -6.46
N GLN A 164 -4.53 -15.05 -5.66
CA GLN A 164 -5.87 -15.64 -5.53
C GLN A 164 -6.92 -14.87 -6.33
N GLY A 165 -6.50 -13.90 -7.15
CA GLY A 165 -7.39 -13.10 -8.00
C GLY A 165 -7.85 -11.78 -7.38
N GLU A 166 -7.45 -11.47 -6.15
CA GLU A 166 -7.87 -10.25 -5.47
C GLU A 166 -7.14 -8.99 -6.00
N GLY A 167 -7.89 -7.90 -6.14
CA GLY A 167 -7.34 -6.59 -6.53
C GLY A 167 -6.70 -6.53 -7.92
N GLN A 168 -7.11 -7.39 -8.85
CA GLN A 168 -6.65 -7.34 -10.25
C GLN A 168 -7.14 -6.05 -10.91
N VAL A 169 -6.22 -5.37 -11.58
CA VAL A 169 -6.47 -4.09 -12.25
C VAL A 169 -6.79 -4.34 -13.71
N LEU A 170 -7.96 -3.89 -14.14
CA LEU A 170 -8.41 -3.90 -15.53
C LEU A 170 -7.82 -2.75 -16.33
N LYS A 171 -7.73 -1.56 -15.70
CA LYS A 171 -7.32 -0.33 -16.36
C LYS A 171 -6.84 0.68 -15.33
N TRP A 172 -5.80 1.43 -15.71
CA TRP A 172 -5.37 2.65 -15.04
C TRP A 172 -5.81 3.90 -15.82
N GLU A 173 -6.25 4.91 -15.10
CA GLU A 173 -6.44 6.26 -15.61
C GLU A 173 -5.65 7.23 -14.74
N VAL A 174 -4.98 8.17 -15.37
CA VAL A 174 -4.22 9.23 -14.70
C VAL A 174 -4.62 10.52 -15.39
N ASN A 175 -5.26 11.42 -14.65
CA ASN A 175 -5.83 12.65 -15.19
C ASN A 175 -5.38 13.84 -14.34
N PRO A 176 -5.13 15.02 -14.96
CA PRO A 176 -4.93 16.25 -14.20
C PRO A 176 -6.11 16.51 -13.25
N LEU A 177 -5.82 17.09 -12.09
CA LEU A 177 -6.81 17.44 -11.09
C LEU A 177 -6.80 18.94 -10.86
N ASP A 178 -7.96 19.58 -11.01
CA ASP A 178 -8.13 21.00 -10.66
C ASP A 178 -8.23 21.15 -9.14
N SER A 179 -7.08 21.29 -8.49
CA SER A 179 -6.93 21.38 -7.04
C SER A 179 -5.60 22.04 -6.71
N ASP A 180 -5.46 22.63 -5.54
CA ASP A 180 -4.13 23.01 -5.05
C ASP A 180 -3.29 21.76 -4.68
N ALA A 181 -1.97 21.95 -4.64
CA ALA A 181 -1.02 20.87 -4.39
C ALA A 181 -1.15 20.25 -3.00
N TRP A 182 -1.53 21.03 -1.98
CA TRP A 182 -1.68 20.51 -0.63
C TRP A 182 -2.89 19.59 -0.56
N THR A 183 -4.05 20.05 -1.08
CA THR A 183 -5.28 19.26 -1.14
C THR A 183 -5.08 17.96 -1.90
N ALA A 184 -4.47 18.01 -3.10
CA ALA A 184 -4.19 16.82 -3.90
C ALA A 184 -3.18 15.86 -3.23
N GLY A 185 -2.22 16.39 -2.45
CA GLY A 185 -1.21 15.60 -1.76
C GLY A 185 -1.64 15.01 -0.41
N HIS A 186 -2.76 15.48 0.18
CA HIS A 186 -3.18 15.14 1.54
C HIS A 186 -4.60 14.61 1.65
N LEU A 187 -5.56 15.05 0.83
CA LEU A 187 -6.98 14.75 1.02
C LEU A 187 -7.51 13.73 0.02
N HIS A 188 -8.41 12.86 0.50
CA HIS A 188 -9.26 12.05 -0.35
C HIS A 188 -10.34 12.90 -1.05
N PRO A 189 -11.06 12.36 -2.06
CA PRO A 189 -12.17 13.05 -2.71
C PRO A 189 -13.26 13.59 -1.79
N ASN A 190 -13.48 12.94 -0.65
CA ASN A 190 -14.44 13.40 0.37
C ASN A 190 -13.93 14.55 1.25
N GLY A 191 -12.71 15.06 1.02
CA GLY A 191 -12.11 16.14 1.79
C GLY A 191 -11.50 15.71 3.14
N HIS A 192 -11.56 14.43 3.49
CA HIS A 192 -10.91 13.91 4.70
C HIS A 192 -9.44 13.57 4.45
N LEU A 193 -8.65 13.48 5.52
CA LEU A 193 -7.24 13.13 5.41
C LEU A 193 -7.09 11.77 4.74
N GLY A 194 -6.37 11.74 3.62
CA GLY A 194 -6.20 10.56 2.80
C GLY A 194 -4.84 9.89 2.93
N ARG A 195 -4.00 10.31 3.88
CA ARG A 195 -2.65 9.77 4.06
C ARG A 195 -2.20 9.83 5.50
N LEU A 196 -1.11 9.12 5.81
CA LEU A 196 -0.34 9.39 7.01
C LEU A 196 0.47 10.67 6.78
N CYS A 197 0.36 11.65 7.67
CA CYS A 197 1.17 12.87 7.62
C CYS A 197 1.54 13.37 9.03
N PRO A 198 2.72 14.00 9.21
CA PRO A 198 3.09 14.65 10.46
C PRO A 198 2.07 15.73 10.87
N PRO A 199 1.83 15.96 12.19
CA PRO A 199 0.89 16.98 12.68
C PRO A 199 1.13 18.38 12.13
N LYS A 200 2.39 18.74 11.87
CA LYS A 200 2.76 20.04 11.28
C LYS A 200 2.10 20.29 9.91
N CYS A 201 1.81 19.25 9.13
CA CYS A 201 1.17 19.40 7.82
C CYS A 201 -0.27 19.89 7.90
N LEU A 202 -0.94 19.70 9.05
CA LEU A 202 -2.34 20.07 9.25
C LEU A 202 -2.52 21.41 9.99
N GLN A 203 -1.44 22.10 10.38
CA GLN A 203 -1.52 23.33 11.18
C GLN A 203 -2.33 24.44 10.51
N ALA A 204 -2.22 24.56 9.18
CA ALA A 204 -2.98 25.55 8.40
C ALA A 204 -4.42 25.10 8.09
N THR A 205 -4.77 23.84 8.36
CA THR A 205 -6.05 23.22 8.01
C THR A 205 -6.59 22.36 9.17
N PRO A 206 -6.84 22.95 10.35
CA PRO A 206 -7.13 22.19 11.58
C PRO A 206 -8.48 21.44 11.55
N ASN A 207 -9.37 21.79 10.62
CA ASN A 207 -10.73 21.23 10.53
C ASN A 207 -10.82 19.95 9.68
N VAL A 208 -9.70 19.45 9.15
CA VAL A 208 -9.70 18.20 8.36
C VAL A 208 -9.97 17.01 9.27
N LEU A 209 -10.98 16.20 8.93
CA LEU A 209 -11.24 14.96 9.66
C LEU A 209 -10.12 13.94 9.39
N THR A 210 -9.67 13.30 10.47
CA THR A 210 -8.58 12.31 10.46
C THR A 210 -9.04 11.03 11.15
N GLY A 211 -8.28 9.94 10.98
CA GLY A 211 -8.45 8.70 11.74
C GLY A 211 -7.86 8.74 13.15
N GLY A 212 -7.51 9.94 13.65
CA GLY A 212 -6.83 10.14 14.93
C GLY A 212 -5.30 10.12 14.84
N LEU A 213 -4.66 10.29 15.99
CA LEU A 213 -3.20 10.23 16.11
C LEU A 213 -2.72 8.80 16.27
N GLY A 214 -1.56 8.49 15.68
CA GLY A 214 -0.89 7.22 15.87
C GLY A 214 0.54 7.25 15.39
N ARG A 215 1.15 6.06 15.28
CA ARG A 215 2.51 5.89 14.77
C ARG A 215 2.48 5.13 13.45
N GLY A 216 3.12 5.69 12.43
CA GLY A 216 3.15 5.07 11.10
C GLY A 216 4.24 5.62 10.20
N ALA A 217 4.51 4.92 9.11
CA ALA A 217 5.53 5.32 8.16
C ALA A 217 5.01 6.40 7.21
N ILE A 218 5.75 7.50 7.07
CA ILE A 218 5.35 8.64 6.23
C ILE A 218 5.81 8.54 4.77
N ARG A 219 6.73 7.62 4.47
CA ARG A 219 7.24 7.35 3.11
C ARG A 219 7.79 5.93 2.95
N PRO A 220 7.94 5.41 1.72
CA PRO A 220 8.47 4.08 1.47
C PRO A 220 9.92 3.90 1.95
N PRO A 221 10.33 2.68 2.33
CA PRO A 221 9.49 1.50 2.52
C PRO A 221 8.64 1.58 3.80
N HIS A 222 7.31 1.47 3.67
CA HIS A 222 6.34 1.73 4.75
C HIS A 222 6.38 0.74 5.93
N MET A 223 7.03 -0.40 5.76
CA MET A 223 7.22 -1.40 6.82
C MET A 223 8.49 -1.16 7.64
N HIS A 224 9.35 -0.20 7.25
CA HIS A 224 10.67 -0.05 7.83
C HIS A 224 10.66 0.84 9.09
N PRO A 225 11.29 0.43 10.21
CA PRO A 225 11.27 1.18 11.47
C PRO A 225 11.75 2.64 11.37
N PHE A 226 12.81 2.92 10.60
CA PHE A 226 13.31 4.29 10.40
C PHE A 226 12.32 5.24 9.72
N ARG A 227 11.25 4.74 9.09
CA ARG A 227 10.21 5.58 8.47
C ARG A 227 9.10 5.97 9.43
N MET A 228 9.03 5.34 10.61
CA MET A 228 7.95 5.54 11.57
C MET A 228 8.05 6.92 12.23
N ARG A 229 6.93 7.64 12.24
CA ARG A 229 6.75 8.94 12.90
C ARG A 229 5.42 8.98 13.64
N ASP A 230 5.27 9.96 14.52
CA ASP A 230 3.97 10.35 15.04
C ASP A 230 3.22 11.12 13.95
N VAL A 231 1.99 10.67 13.66
CA VAL A 231 1.24 11.10 12.48
C VAL A 231 -0.25 11.18 12.80
N HIS A 232 -0.96 12.00 12.03
CA HIS A 232 -2.39 11.79 11.85
C HIS A 232 -2.60 10.65 10.85
N MET A 233 -3.51 9.74 11.20
CA MET A 233 -3.89 8.63 10.36
C MET A 233 -4.93 9.05 9.32
N PRO A 234 -4.93 8.44 8.12
CA PRO A 234 -6.02 8.63 7.16
C PRO A 234 -7.36 8.41 7.83
N TRP A 235 -8.35 9.21 7.46
CA TRP A 235 -9.71 8.98 7.89
C TRP A 235 -10.23 7.67 7.28
N VAL A 236 -10.92 6.91 8.09
CA VAL A 236 -11.54 5.65 7.71
C VAL A 236 -13.03 5.79 8.03
N PRO A 237 -13.92 5.53 7.07
CA PRO A 237 -15.34 5.56 7.38
C PRO A 237 -15.66 4.44 8.36
N HIS A 238 -16.31 4.79 9.48
CA HIS A 238 -16.86 3.85 10.45
C HIS A 238 -18.03 3.06 9.88
#